data_AF-A0A9X6RPN9-F1
#
_entry.id   AF-A0A9X6RPN9-F1
#
_cell.length_a   1.000
_cell.length_b   1.000
_cell.length_c   1.000
_cell.angle_alpha   90.00
_cell.angle_beta   90.00
_cell.angle_gamma   90.00
#
_symmetry.space_group_name_H-M   'P 1'
#
loop_
_entity.id
_entity.type
_entity.pdbx_description
1 polymer ?
#
loop_
_entity_poly.entity_id
_entity_poly.type
_entity_poly.pdbx_seq_one_letter_code
_entity_poly.pdbx_strand_id
1 'polypeptide(L)'
;LKQQVGGLQDPVVAVNWTDPEKPNGVIVTVEMELVNLDRGKQLTRKCVPRTQEIHRLPSHQIEFGTMHSGNYSFRLRASSFAGNGSWTAPQYVYVEQPIIGSTSGVSGGQLAGILCGICGVFFLIVGIYLWRYKPWVKKPPTQPNFVSVNPDYYSYTPDEWEVPRDKVKLIKKIGSGSFGEVFLGEMTEPDQASPTQFAVKTVDEDKSPAERNMFLQEASRMKYFRSNHVVRLIG
;
A
#
# COMPACT_ATOMS: atom_id res chain seq x y z
N LEU A 1 -19.20 -28.55 -54.18
CA LEU A 1 -19.49 -27.99 -52.85
C LEU A 1 -20.15 -26.63 -53.05
N LYS A 2 -21.18 -26.28 -52.29
CA LYS A 2 -21.62 -24.88 -52.13
C LYS A 2 -21.06 -24.41 -50.80
N GLN A 3 -20.44 -23.23 -50.76
CA GLN A 3 -19.79 -22.69 -49.56
C GLN A 3 -20.31 -21.30 -49.24
N GLN A 4 -20.41 -20.98 -47.96
CA GLN A 4 -20.75 -19.66 -47.43
C GLN A 4 -19.80 -19.33 -46.29
N VAL A 5 -19.36 -18.08 -46.22
CA VAL A 5 -18.43 -17.60 -45.18
C VAL A 5 -19.11 -16.45 -44.45
N GLY A 6 -19.15 -16.53 -43.14
CA GLY A 6 -19.70 -15.48 -42.27
C GLY A 6 -18.68 -15.09 -41.20
N GLY A 7 -18.55 -13.79 -40.95
CA GLY A 7 -17.88 -13.30 -39.76
C GLY A 7 -18.82 -13.44 -38.56
N LEU A 8 -18.37 -14.09 -37.49
CA LEU A 8 -19.04 -14.03 -36.19
C LEU A 8 -18.61 -12.75 -35.46
N GLN A 9 -19.40 -12.27 -34.49
CA GLN A 9 -18.91 -11.30 -33.51
C GLN A 9 -17.71 -11.95 -32.79
N ASP A 10 -16.56 -11.28 -32.77
CA ASP A 10 -15.20 -11.77 -32.41
C ASP A 10 -14.35 -12.23 -33.61
N PRO A 11 -12.99 -12.30 -33.55
CA PRO A 11 -12.13 -12.62 -34.71
C PRO A 11 -12.20 -14.11 -35.09
N VAL A 12 -13.42 -14.62 -35.27
CA VAL A 12 -13.80 -15.99 -35.57
C VAL A 12 -14.53 -15.98 -36.91
N VAL A 13 -14.00 -16.73 -37.87
CA VAL A 13 -14.64 -16.92 -39.18
C VAL A 13 -15.25 -18.31 -39.23
N ALA A 14 -16.55 -18.38 -39.50
CA ALA A 14 -17.25 -19.62 -39.75
C ALA A 14 -17.34 -19.90 -41.25
N VAL A 15 -16.91 -21.10 -41.65
CA VAL A 15 -17.03 -21.58 -43.03
C VAL A 15 -18.05 -22.70 -43.07
N ASN A 16 -19.12 -22.48 -43.82
CA ASN A 16 -20.22 -23.41 -43.99
C ASN A 16 -20.21 -23.99 -45.40
N TRP A 17 -20.41 -25.30 -45.55
CA TRP A 17 -20.51 -25.91 -46.87
C TRP A 17 -21.48 -27.09 -46.93
N THR A 18 -21.91 -27.40 -48.15
CA THR A 18 -22.70 -28.60 -48.48
C THR A 18 -21.96 -29.49 -49.46
N ASP A 19 -22.32 -30.78 -49.46
CA ASP A 19 -21.75 -31.76 -50.36
C ASP A 19 -22.01 -31.43 -51.85
N PRO A 20 -21.16 -31.93 -52.78
CA PRO A 20 -21.38 -31.78 -54.21
C PRO A 20 -22.66 -32.52 -54.65
N GLU A 21 -23.43 -31.93 -55.57
CA GLU A 21 -24.68 -32.53 -56.09
C GLU A 21 -24.44 -33.87 -56.82
N LYS A 22 -23.23 -34.07 -57.37
CA LYS A 22 -22.82 -35.31 -58.05
C LYS A 22 -21.44 -35.74 -57.54
N PRO A 23 -21.35 -36.41 -56.39
CA PRO A 23 -20.07 -36.89 -55.87
C PRO A 23 -19.58 -38.10 -56.69
N ASN A 24 -18.29 -38.15 -56.97
CA ASN A 24 -17.64 -39.25 -57.71
C ASN A 24 -17.29 -40.46 -56.81
N GLY A 25 -17.93 -40.58 -55.66
CA GLY A 25 -17.64 -41.58 -54.63
C GLY A 25 -17.92 -41.04 -53.23
N VAL A 26 -17.64 -41.85 -52.21
CA VAL A 26 -17.76 -41.41 -50.81
C VAL A 26 -16.66 -40.39 -50.53
N ILE A 27 -17.06 -39.19 -50.09
CA ILE A 27 -16.14 -38.14 -49.68
C ILE A 27 -15.42 -38.60 -48.41
N VAL A 28 -14.09 -38.54 -48.40
CA VAL A 28 -13.27 -38.96 -47.26
C VAL A 28 -12.74 -37.76 -46.52
N THR A 29 -12.34 -36.71 -47.25
CA THR A 29 -11.80 -35.49 -46.66
C THR A 29 -12.26 -34.25 -47.41
N VAL A 30 -12.32 -33.13 -46.70
CA VAL A 30 -12.50 -31.81 -47.27
C VAL A 30 -11.28 -30.98 -46.92
N GLU A 31 -10.56 -30.52 -47.95
CA GLU A 31 -9.43 -29.63 -47.78
C GLU A 31 -9.88 -28.20 -48.07
N MET A 32 -9.54 -27.31 -47.15
CA MET A 32 -9.82 -25.89 -47.25
C MET A 32 -8.52 -25.12 -47.24
N GLU A 33 -8.47 -24.12 -48.11
CA GLU A 33 -7.34 -23.22 -48.25
C GLU A 33 -7.77 -21.80 -47.93
N LEU A 34 -7.05 -21.21 -46.98
CA LEU A 34 -7.15 -19.83 -46.56
C LEU A 34 -5.92 -19.08 -47.05
N VAL A 35 -6.13 -17.92 -47.66
CA VAL A 35 -5.06 -17.00 -48.06
C VAL A 35 -5.32 -15.63 -47.45
N ASN A 36 -4.36 -15.11 -46.69
CA ASN A 36 -4.35 -13.69 -46.31
C ASN A 36 -3.83 -12.87 -47.51
N LEU A 37 -4.67 -11.98 -48.04
CA LEU A 37 -4.38 -11.17 -49.22
C LEU A 37 -3.50 -9.95 -48.90
N ASP A 38 -3.54 -9.47 -47.66
CA ASP A 38 -2.85 -8.25 -47.23
C ASP A 38 -1.39 -8.51 -46.83
N ARG A 39 -1.13 -9.62 -46.13
CA ARG A 39 0.20 -9.98 -45.60
C ARG A 39 1.05 -10.84 -46.54
N GLY A 40 0.70 -10.91 -47.83
CA GLY A 40 1.50 -11.58 -48.84
C GLY A 40 1.34 -13.10 -48.90
N LYS A 41 0.11 -13.57 -49.20
CA LYS A 41 -0.21 -14.99 -49.50
C LYS A 41 0.22 -15.99 -48.43
N GLN A 42 0.06 -15.66 -47.14
CA GLN A 42 0.20 -16.67 -46.09
C GLN A 42 -0.90 -17.73 -46.28
N LEU A 43 -0.48 -18.93 -46.69
CA LEU A 43 -1.35 -20.05 -47.03
C LEU A 43 -1.59 -20.94 -45.82
N THR A 44 -2.80 -20.95 -45.30
CA THR A 44 -3.20 -21.89 -44.24
C THR A 44 -4.11 -22.95 -44.84
N ARG A 45 -3.68 -24.22 -44.80
CA ARG A 45 -4.51 -25.35 -45.22
C ARG A 45 -5.03 -26.10 -44.01
N LYS A 46 -6.33 -26.40 -44.01
CA LYS A 46 -6.92 -27.34 -43.05
C LYS A 46 -7.52 -28.52 -43.82
N CYS A 47 -7.33 -29.72 -43.29
CA CYS A 47 -7.93 -30.93 -43.80
C CYS A 47 -8.92 -31.45 -42.77
N VAL A 48 -10.18 -31.56 -43.14
CA VAL A 48 -11.25 -32.06 -42.28
C VAL A 48 -11.62 -33.46 -42.73
N PRO A 49 -11.34 -34.50 -41.92
CA PRO A 49 -11.76 -35.85 -42.22
C PRO A 49 -13.27 -35.99 -42.05
N ARG A 50 -13.90 -36.81 -42.90
CA ARG A 50 -15.33 -37.09 -42.82
C ARG A 50 -15.59 -38.22 -41.82
N THR A 51 -16.13 -37.89 -40.65
CA THR A 51 -16.50 -38.87 -39.61
C THR A 51 -17.96 -39.30 -39.75
N GLN A 52 -18.33 -40.46 -39.18
CA GLN A 52 -19.70 -41.02 -39.28
C GLN A 52 -20.80 -40.07 -38.79
N GLU A 53 -20.49 -39.21 -37.83
CA GLU A 53 -21.41 -38.21 -37.28
C GLU A 53 -21.64 -37.06 -38.28
N ILE A 54 -20.58 -36.61 -38.96
CA ILE A 54 -20.63 -35.57 -39.98
C ILE A 54 -21.41 -36.04 -41.22
N HIS A 55 -21.39 -37.33 -41.55
CA HIS A 55 -22.15 -37.89 -42.70
C HIS A 55 -23.67 -37.66 -42.64
N ARG A 56 -24.23 -37.46 -41.45
CA ARG A 56 -25.68 -37.31 -41.26
C ARG A 56 -26.17 -35.87 -41.40
N LEU A 57 -25.25 -34.89 -41.41
CA LEU A 57 -25.61 -33.48 -41.45
C LEU A 57 -25.77 -32.99 -42.90
N PRO A 58 -26.84 -32.25 -43.22
CA PRO A 58 -27.06 -31.68 -44.55
C PRO A 58 -26.10 -30.51 -44.88
N SER A 59 -25.54 -29.88 -43.85
CA SER A 59 -24.56 -28.79 -43.94
C SER A 59 -23.46 -28.99 -42.90
N HIS A 60 -22.26 -28.53 -43.22
CA HIS A 60 -21.08 -28.66 -42.38
C HIS A 60 -20.54 -27.26 -42.05
N GLN A 61 -20.06 -27.07 -40.83
CA GLN A 61 -19.50 -25.81 -40.35
C GLN A 61 -18.18 -26.06 -39.63
N ILE A 62 -17.21 -25.19 -39.87
CA ILE A 62 -15.98 -25.13 -39.07
C ILE A 62 -15.65 -23.69 -38.75
N GLU A 63 -15.11 -23.49 -37.54
CA GLU A 63 -14.70 -22.18 -37.07
C GLU A 63 -13.17 -22.05 -37.09
N PHE A 64 -12.71 -20.89 -37.55
CA PHE A 64 -11.32 -20.49 -37.45
C PHE A 64 -11.18 -19.51 -36.30
N GLY A 65 -10.66 -20.00 -35.17
CA GLY A 65 -10.36 -19.16 -34.02
C GLY A 65 -9.20 -18.19 -34.29
N THR A 66 -9.33 -16.98 -33.74
CA THR A 66 -8.27 -15.97 -33.57
C THR A 66 -7.54 -15.57 -34.86
N MET A 67 -8.28 -15.04 -35.84
CA MET A 67 -7.68 -14.50 -37.06
C MET A 67 -7.15 -13.07 -36.86
N HIS A 68 -6.03 -12.75 -37.52
CA HIS A 68 -5.54 -11.37 -37.59
C HIS A 68 -6.44 -10.53 -38.48
N SER A 69 -6.49 -9.22 -38.23
CA SER A 69 -7.22 -8.31 -39.10
C SER A 69 -6.68 -8.36 -40.53
N GLY A 70 -7.59 -8.32 -41.49
CA GLY A 70 -7.24 -8.30 -42.91
C GLY A 70 -8.23 -9.01 -43.80
N ASN A 71 -7.95 -8.95 -45.11
CA ASN A 71 -8.74 -9.56 -46.16
C ASN A 71 -8.27 -10.99 -46.43
N TYR A 72 -9.22 -11.93 -46.37
CA TYR A 72 -8.95 -13.36 -46.57
C TYR A 72 -9.78 -13.92 -47.71
N SER A 73 -9.18 -14.83 -48.49
CA SER A 73 -9.90 -15.65 -49.46
C SER A 73 -9.93 -17.12 -49.03
N PHE A 74 -11.08 -17.76 -49.22
CA PHE A 74 -11.35 -19.16 -48.87
C PHE A 74 -11.77 -19.97 -50.09
N ARG A 75 -11.17 -21.15 -50.28
CA ARG A 75 -11.63 -22.17 -51.25
C ARG A 75 -11.58 -23.56 -50.64
N LEU A 76 -12.48 -24.42 -51.10
CA LEU A 76 -12.65 -25.79 -50.62
C LEU A 76 -12.52 -26.77 -51.78
N ARG A 77 -12.01 -27.97 -51.50
CA ARG A 77 -12.10 -29.13 -52.38
C ARG A 77 -12.48 -30.37 -51.57
N ALA A 78 -13.31 -31.23 -52.16
CA ALA A 78 -13.61 -32.53 -51.59
C ALA A 78 -12.69 -33.58 -52.21
N SER A 79 -12.24 -34.55 -51.42
CA SER A 79 -11.47 -35.70 -51.92
C SER A 79 -12.18 -36.99 -51.56
N SER A 80 -12.23 -37.90 -52.53
CA SER A 80 -12.76 -39.25 -52.39
C SER A 80 -11.68 -40.27 -52.74
N PHE A 81 -11.96 -41.57 -52.58
CA PHE A 81 -11.05 -42.63 -53.05
C PHE A 81 -10.82 -42.60 -54.56
N ALA A 82 -11.72 -41.98 -55.33
CA ALA A 82 -11.56 -41.80 -56.77
C ALA A 82 -10.61 -40.64 -57.13
N GLY A 83 -10.20 -39.83 -56.15
CA GLY A 83 -9.27 -38.72 -56.32
C GLY A 83 -9.79 -37.39 -55.77
N ASN A 84 -9.01 -36.34 -56.02
CA ASN A 84 -9.34 -34.99 -55.58
C ASN A 84 -10.34 -34.32 -56.53
N GLY A 85 -11.38 -33.72 -55.96
CA GLY A 85 -12.30 -32.86 -56.69
C GLY A 85 -11.69 -31.51 -57.08
N SER A 86 -12.42 -30.75 -57.88
CA SER A 86 -12.05 -29.39 -58.24
C SER A 86 -12.20 -28.44 -57.04
N TRP A 87 -11.38 -27.39 -57.04
CA TRP A 87 -11.54 -26.28 -56.10
C TRP A 87 -12.81 -25.48 -56.40
N THR A 88 -13.49 -25.04 -55.35
CA THR A 88 -14.56 -24.06 -55.44
C THR A 88 -14.01 -22.67 -55.82
N ALA A 89 -14.92 -21.79 -56.27
CA ALA A 89 -14.59 -20.39 -56.46
C ALA A 89 -14.20 -19.73 -55.12
N PRO A 90 -13.19 -18.84 -55.11
CA PRO A 90 -12.76 -18.17 -53.89
C PRO A 90 -13.88 -17.28 -53.34
N GLN A 91 -14.12 -17.38 -52.03
CA GLN A 91 -14.99 -16.47 -51.28
C GLN A 91 -14.14 -15.54 -50.42
N TYR A 92 -14.54 -14.27 -50.30
CA TYR A 92 -13.76 -13.24 -49.61
C TYR A 92 -14.47 -12.83 -48.32
N VAL A 93 -13.69 -12.63 -47.26
CA VAL A 93 -14.18 -12.10 -45.98
C VAL A 93 -13.12 -11.17 -45.39
N TYR A 94 -13.59 -10.05 -44.87
CA TYR A 94 -12.76 -9.12 -44.14
C TYR A 94 -12.93 -9.38 -42.64
N VAL A 95 -11.83 -9.65 -41.95
CA VAL A 95 -11.82 -9.85 -40.50
C VAL A 95 -11.40 -8.55 -39.85
N GLU A 96 -12.29 -7.95 -39.06
CA GLU A 96 -11.98 -6.85 -38.17
C GLU A 96 -11.63 -7.41 -36.79
N GLN A 97 -10.50 -6.98 -36.22
CA GLN A 97 -10.28 -7.23 -34.80
C GLN A 97 -11.12 -6.23 -34.00
N PRO A 98 -11.81 -6.67 -32.94
CA PRO A 98 -12.45 -5.73 -32.03
C PRO A 98 -11.38 -4.79 -31.50
N ILE A 99 -11.56 -3.48 -31.70
CA ILE A 99 -10.68 -2.48 -31.10
C ILE A 99 -10.83 -2.62 -29.59
N ILE A 100 -9.84 -3.26 -28.95
CA ILE A 100 -9.65 -3.20 -27.50
C ILE A 100 -9.28 -1.75 -27.20
N GLY A 101 -10.28 -0.88 -27.09
CA GLY A 101 -10.08 0.56 -27.00
C GLY A 101 -11.27 1.43 -27.41
N SER A 102 -12.37 0.87 -27.90
CA SER A 102 -13.61 1.64 -28.05
C SER A 102 -14.35 1.74 -26.73
N THR A 103 -13.83 2.54 -25.81
CA THR A 103 -14.66 3.21 -24.81
C THR A 103 -15.65 4.09 -25.57
N SER A 104 -16.82 3.55 -25.87
CA SER A 104 -17.94 4.34 -26.36
C SER A 104 -18.25 5.43 -25.33
N GLY A 105 -17.92 6.68 -25.66
CA GLY A 105 -18.50 7.86 -25.02
C GLY A 105 -17.70 8.55 -23.91
N VAL A 106 -16.38 8.39 -23.83
CA VAL A 106 -15.57 9.07 -22.80
C VAL A 106 -14.61 10.06 -23.46
N SER A 107 -14.98 11.35 -23.47
CA SER A 107 -14.13 12.42 -24.00
C SER A 107 -12.77 12.43 -23.30
N GLY A 108 -11.70 12.88 -23.95
CA GLY A 108 -10.35 12.88 -23.35
C GLY A 108 -10.27 13.55 -21.96
N GLY A 109 -11.19 14.47 -21.66
CA GLY A 109 -11.34 15.06 -20.33
C GLY A 109 -11.88 14.12 -19.25
N GLN A 110 -12.70 13.13 -19.59
CA GLN A 110 -13.22 12.15 -18.63
C GLN A 110 -12.18 11.08 -18.27
N LEU A 111 -11.34 10.63 -19.21
CA LEU A 111 -10.19 9.76 -18.92
C LEU A 111 -9.14 10.46 -18.05
N ALA A 112 -8.83 11.72 -18.36
CA ALA A 112 -7.95 12.55 -17.52
C ALA A 112 -8.55 12.81 -16.13
N GLY A 113 -9.88 13.00 -16.05
CA GLY A 113 -10.61 13.18 -14.79
C GLY A 113 -10.57 11.94 -13.89
N ILE A 114 -10.74 10.74 -14.45
CA ILE A 114 -10.65 9.48 -13.70
C ILE A 114 -9.22 9.26 -13.20
N LEU A 115 -8.20 9.50 -14.05
CA LEU A 115 -6.80 9.35 -13.65
C LEU A 115 -6.41 10.36 -12.55
N CYS A 116 -6.78 11.63 -12.70
CA CYS A 116 -6.61 12.65 -11.65
C CYS A 116 -7.38 12.32 -10.38
N GLY A 117 -8.59 11.75 -10.49
CA GLY A 117 -9.38 11.30 -9.35
C GLY A 117 -8.70 10.19 -8.57
N ILE A 118 -8.19 9.17 -9.25
CA ILE A 118 -7.45 8.05 -8.65
C ILE A 118 -6.16 8.56 -7.99
N CYS A 119 -5.39 9.41 -8.68
CA CYS A 119 -4.18 10.02 -8.12
C CYS A 119 -4.53 10.90 -6.90
N GLY A 120 -5.59 11.70 -6.97
CA GLY A 120 -6.05 12.54 -5.87
C GLY A 120 -6.45 11.73 -4.63
N VAL A 121 -7.20 10.64 -4.81
CA VAL A 121 -7.56 9.71 -3.72
C VAL A 121 -6.31 9.04 -3.14
N PHE A 122 -5.36 8.62 -3.99
CA PHE A 122 -4.09 8.06 -3.53
C PHE A 122 -3.30 9.06 -2.68
N PHE A 123 -3.15 10.31 -3.13
CA PHE A 123 -2.48 11.37 -2.37
C PHE A 123 -3.23 11.73 -1.09
N LEU A 124 -4.56 11.68 -1.05
CA LEU A 124 -5.35 11.85 0.17
C LEU A 124 -5.12 10.72 1.16
N ILE A 125 -5.10 9.45 0.71
CA ILE A 125 -4.82 8.29 1.56
C ILE A 125 -3.40 8.38 2.12
N VAL A 126 -2.40 8.68 1.28
CA VAL A 126 -1.01 8.87 1.72
C VAL A 126 -0.90 10.06 2.67
N GLY A 127 -1.59 11.17 2.38
CA GLY A 127 -1.64 12.35 3.23
C GLY A 127 -2.22 12.06 4.61
N ILE A 128 -3.33 11.32 4.68
CA ILE A 128 -3.95 10.87 5.93
C ILE A 128 -3.04 9.88 6.66
N TYR A 129 -2.43 8.94 5.95
CA TYR A 129 -1.49 7.98 6.52
C TYR A 129 -0.29 8.71 7.15
N LEU A 130 0.33 9.64 6.42
CA LEU A 130 1.43 10.46 6.92
C LEU A 130 0.97 11.40 8.04
N TRP A 131 -0.24 11.97 7.98
CA TRP A 131 -0.79 12.81 9.05
C TRP A 131 -1.16 12.02 10.30
N ARG A 132 -1.47 10.72 10.20
CA ARG A 132 -1.65 9.81 11.34
C ARG A 132 -0.32 9.27 11.86
N TYR A 133 0.64 9.03 10.97
CA TYR A 133 1.96 8.53 11.29
C TYR A 133 2.85 9.61 11.93
N LYS A 134 2.78 10.86 11.44
CA LYS A 134 3.57 12.00 11.93
C LYS A 134 3.34 12.31 13.41
N PRO A 135 2.13 12.34 14.00
CA PRO A 135 1.95 12.48 15.44
C PRO A 135 2.36 11.24 16.23
N TRP A 136 2.46 10.07 15.58
CA TRP A 136 2.99 8.84 16.16
C TRP A 136 4.53 8.83 16.23
N VAL A 137 5.20 9.49 15.27
CA VAL A 137 6.67 9.63 15.22
C VAL A 137 7.17 10.93 15.89
N LYS A 138 6.37 12.01 15.85
CA LYS A 138 6.68 13.29 16.52
C LYS A 138 6.45 13.27 18.01
N LYS A 139 5.84 12.20 18.52
CA LYS A 139 6.17 11.75 19.86
C LYS A 139 7.30 10.74 19.66
N PRO A 140 8.58 11.12 19.75
CA PRO A 140 9.49 10.15 20.33
C PRO A 140 8.78 9.65 21.60
N PRO A 141 8.95 8.39 22.04
CA PRO A 141 8.72 8.16 23.45
C PRO A 141 9.48 9.31 24.11
N THR A 142 8.78 10.18 24.84
CA THR A 142 9.42 10.83 25.96
C THR A 142 9.98 9.60 26.64
N GLN A 143 11.27 9.29 26.45
CA GLN A 143 11.94 8.48 27.42
C GLN A 143 11.57 9.26 28.67
N PRO A 144 10.71 8.75 29.58
CA PRO A 144 10.83 9.26 30.93
C PRO A 144 12.32 9.12 31.16
N ASN A 145 13.02 10.20 31.49
CA ASN A 145 14.47 10.16 31.62
C ASN A 145 14.75 8.95 32.52
N PHE A 146 15.06 7.80 31.92
CA PHE A 146 15.40 6.58 32.61
C PHE A 146 16.87 6.84 32.89
N VAL A 147 17.12 7.86 33.72
CA VAL A 147 18.07 7.71 34.79
C VAL A 147 17.65 6.39 35.38
N SER A 148 18.40 5.32 35.08
CA SER A 148 18.23 4.05 35.75
C SER A 148 18.36 4.41 37.22
N VAL A 149 17.22 4.61 37.88
CA VAL A 149 17.18 4.95 39.29
C VAL A 149 17.68 3.68 39.93
N ASN A 150 18.95 3.68 40.31
CA ASN A 150 19.57 2.59 41.05
C ASN A 150 18.59 2.15 42.14
N PRO A 151 18.22 0.86 42.24
CA PRO A 151 17.23 0.41 43.21
C PRO A 151 17.61 0.69 44.67
N ASP A 152 18.86 1.07 44.95
CA ASP A 152 19.28 1.55 46.28
C ASP A 152 18.76 2.97 46.61
N TYR A 153 18.16 3.69 45.66
CA TYR A 153 17.63 5.04 45.88
C TYR A 153 16.33 5.08 46.69
N TYR A 154 15.66 3.97 47.00
CA TYR A 154 14.31 4.01 47.56
C TYR A 154 14.20 4.36 49.06
N SER A 155 15.30 4.60 49.77
CA SER A 155 15.24 4.91 51.20
C SER A 155 16.12 6.10 51.58
N TYR A 156 15.51 7.28 51.70
CA TYR A 156 16.11 8.38 52.44
C TYR A 156 16.02 8.06 53.94
N THR A 157 17.17 8.06 54.62
CA THR A 157 17.26 7.93 56.07
C THR A 157 17.60 9.30 56.67
N PRO A 158 16.82 9.80 57.64
CA PRO A 158 17.17 11.00 58.39
C PRO A 158 18.60 10.94 58.93
N ASP A 159 19.34 12.03 58.80
CA ASP A 159 20.73 12.14 59.26
C ASP A 159 20.97 13.41 60.08
N GLU A 160 22.21 13.58 60.53
CA GLU A 160 22.62 14.67 61.44
C GLU A 160 22.47 16.08 60.84
N TRP A 161 22.23 16.21 59.53
CA TRP A 161 22.04 17.51 58.88
C TRP A 161 20.62 18.05 59.02
N GLU A 162 19.66 17.25 59.48
CA GLU A 162 18.27 17.69 59.58
C GLU A 162 18.08 18.77 60.65
N VAL A 163 17.46 19.88 60.23
CA VAL A 163 17.06 20.96 61.13
C VAL A 163 15.58 20.81 61.50
N PRO A 164 15.23 20.86 62.80
CA PRO A 164 13.84 20.84 63.24
C PRO A 164 13.02 21.96 62.57
N ARG A 165 11.85 21.60 62.02
CA ARG A 165 11.03 22.51 61.20
C ARG A 165 10.58 23.76 61.96
N ASP A 166 10.39 23.66 63.26
CA ASP A 166 10.05 24.74 64.18
C ASP A 166 11.14 25.82 64.30
N LYS A 167 12.40 25.47 64.00
CA LYS A 167 13.51 26.44 64.01
C LYS A 167 13.60 27.27 62.74
N VAL A 168 12.85 26.93 61.69
CA VAL A 168 12.90 27.61 60.39
C VAL A 168 11.60 28.35 60.14
N LYS A 169 11.68 29.68 60.06
CA LYS A 169 10.54 30.54 59.73
C LYS A 169 10.58 30.93 58.26
N LEU A 170 9.53 30.59 57.50
CA LEU A 170 9.38 31.05 56.12
C LEU A 170 8.82 32.49 56.10
N ILE A 171 9.44 33.37 55.32
CA ILE A 171 9.10 34.80 55.29
C ILE A 171 8.38 35.16 54.00
N LYS A 172 9.02 34.95 52.85
CA LYS A 172 8.44 35.29 51.54
C LYS A 172 8.96 34.39 50.45
N LYS A 173 8.16 34.14 49.42
CA LYS A 173 8.61 33.45 48.20
C LYS A 173 9.61 34.34 47.45
N ILE A 174 10.76 33.77 47.08
CA ILE A 174 11.82 34.43 46.32
C ILE A 174 12.06 33.79 44.95
N GLY A 175 11.52 32.60 44.71
CA GLY A 175 11.63 31.94 43.41
C GLY A 175 10.83 30.65 43.29
N SER A 176 10.99 29.98 42.16
CA SER A 176 10.44 28.66 41.86
C SER A 176 11.45 27.87 41.03
N GLY A 177 11.59 26.58 41.31
CA GLY A 177 12.48 25.67 40.60
C GLY A 177 11.76 24.41 40.12
N SER A 178 12.56 23.39 39.77
CA SER A 178 12.06 22.12 39.22
C SER A 178 11.22 21.29 40.20
N PHE A 179 11.50 21.40 41.50
CA PHE A 179 10.86 20.59 42.54
C PHE A 179 9.73 21.31 43.29
N GLY A 180 9.64 22.64 43.15
CA GLY A 180 8.69 23.45 43.89
C GLY A 180 9.19 24.88 44.06
N GLU A 181 8.85 25.50 45.18
CA GLU A 181 9.09 26.91 45.45
C GLU A 181 10.38 27.14 46.26
N VAL A 182 10.89 28.37 46.21
CA VAL A 182 12.01 28.82 47.04
C VAL A 182 11.55 30.02 47.85
N PHE A 183 11.73 29.94 49.16
CA PHE A 183 11.38 30.98 50.13
C PHE A 183 12.64 31.58 50.76
N LEU A 184 12.58 32.86 51.11
CA LEU A 184 13.45 33.44 52.11
C LEU A 184 12.98 32.93 53.48
N GLY A 185 13.86 32.29 54.22
CA GLY A 185 13.63 31.87 55.59
C GLY A 185 14.61 32.51 56.57
N GLU A 186 14.25 32.51 57.84
CA GLU A 186 15.12 32.90 58.95
C GLU A 186 15.22 31.76 59.95
N MET A 187 16.43 31.55 60.47
CA MET A 187 16.69 30.66 61.58
C MET A 187 17.53 31.40 62.62
N THR A 188 17.15 31.27 63.89
CA THR A 188 17.92 31.81 65.02
C THR A 188 18.52 30.64 65.77
N GLU A 189 19.85 30.57 65.77
CA GLU A 189 20.57 29.60 66.60
C GLU A 189 20.59 30.05 68.06
N PRO A 190 20.59 29.12 69.04
CA PRO A 190 20.63 29.46 70.46
C PRO A 190 21.81 30.38 70.84
N ASP A 191 22.93 30.24 70.13
CA ASP A 191 24.19 30.94 70.42
C ASP A 191 24.36 32.25 69.61
N GLN A 192 23.38 32.62 68.78
CA GLN A 192 23.48 33.76 67.86
C GLN A 192 22.41 34.82 68.15
N ALA A 193 22.85 36.05 68.41
CA ALA A 193 21.97 37.15 68.82
C ALA A 193 21.06 37.69 67.69
N SER A 194 21.42 37.45 66.42
CA SER A 194 20.69 37.92 65.25
C SER A 194 20.23 36.75 64.38
N PRO A 195 19.00 36.77 63.84
CA PRO A 195 18.52 35.74 62.93
C PRO A 195 19.35 35.72 61.65
N THR A 196 19.75 34.53 61.21
CA THR A 196 20.45 34.36 59.93
C THR A 196 19.42 34.02 58.85
N GLN A 197 19.58 34.64 57.68
CA GLN A 197 18.69 34.47 56.54
C GLN A 197 19.20 33.37 55.59
N PHE A 198 18.28 32.54 55.12
CA PHE A 198 18.57 31.40 54.25
C PHE A 198 17.56 31.29 53.10
N ALA A 199 17.95 30.62 52.02
CA ALA A 199 17.02 30.20 50.98
C ALA A 199 16.50 28.80 51.30
N VAL A 200 15.18 28.67 51.48
CA VAL A 200 14.50 27.41 51.79
C VAL A 200 13.79 26.92 50.53
N LYS A 201 14.31 25.85 49.93
CA LYS A 201 13.68 25.17 48.79
C LYS A 201 12.66 24.17 49.33
N THR A 202 11.44 24.21 48.84
CA THR A 202 10.36 23.29 49.22
C THR A 202 9.99 22.38 48.05
N VAL A 203 9.42 21.23 48.37
CA VAL A 203 8.77 20.33 47.41
C VAL A 203 7.27 20.40 47.63
N ASP A 204 6.51 20.51 46.55
CA ASP A 204 5.05 20.62 46.63
C ASP A 204 4.43 19.27 47.09
N GLU A 205 3.33 19.33 47.84
CA GLU A 205 2.67 18.13 48.37
C GLU A 205 2.01 17.27 47.29
N ASP A 206 1.74 17.82 46.12
CA ASP A 206 1.16 17.09 44.98
C ASP A 206 2.21 16.28 44.19
N LYS A 207 3.51 16.43 44.49
CA LYS A 207 4.60 15.71 43.81
C LYS A 207 4.64 14.23 44.15
N SER A 208 4.99 13.44 43.14
CA SER A 208 5.11 11.99 43.27
C SER A 208 6.20 11.60 44.29
N PRO A 209 6.10 10.42 44.95
CA PRO A 209 7.14 9.94 45.86
C PRO A 209 8.54 9.89 45.21
N ALA A 210 8.59 9.59 43.91
CA ALA A 210 9.84 9.58 43.14
C ALA A 210 10.47 10.98 43.04
N GLU A 211 9.69 12.02 42.75
CA GLU A 211 10.18 13.40 42.68
C GLU A 211 10.62 13.94 44.05
N ARG A 212 9.88 13.61 45.11
CA ARG A 212 10.27 13.95 46.49
C ARG A 212 11.62 13.31 46.85
N ASN A 213 11.82 12.06 46.44
CA ASN A 213 13.08 11.38 46.66
C ASN A 213 14.23 11.99 45.83
N MET A 214 13.96 12.41 44.59
CA MET A 214 14.96 13.15 43.79
C MET A 214 15.36 14.48 44.43
N PHE A 215 14.40 15.20 45.05
CA PHE A 215 14.66 16.41 45.82
C PHE A 215 15.60 16.13 47.01
N LEU A 216 15.32 15.08 47.80
CA LEU A 216 16.17 14.67 48.93
C LEU A 216 17.57 14.21 48.47
N GLN A 217 17.68 13.55 47.31
CA GLN A 217 18.96 13.16 46.73
C GLN A 217 19.79 14.34 46.22
N GLU A 218 19.15 15.38 45.70
CA GLU A 218 19.82 16.63 45.33
C GLU A 218 20.45 17.26 46.59
N ALA A 219 19.69 17.36 47.68
CA ALA A 219 20.18 17.83 48.98
C ALA A 219 21.32 16.95 49.52
N SER A 220 21.17 15.62 49.48
CA SER A 220 22.21 14.68 49.92
C SER A 220 23.53 14.89 49.16
N ARG A 221 23.48 15.13 47.85
CA ARG A 221 24.68 15.47 47.07
C ARG A 221 25.31 16.78 47.51
N MET A 222 24.51 17.79 47.85
CA MET A 222 25.00 19.10 48.29
C MET A 222 25.77 19.05 49.62
N LYS A 223 25.53 18.06 50.48
CA LYS A 223 26.28 17.86 51.74
C LYS A 223 27.79 17.70 51.52
N TYR A 224 28.20 17.13 50.37
CA TYR A 224 29.60 16.85 50.05
C TYR A 224 30.34 18.04 49.40
N PHE A 225 29.63 19.10 48.99
CA PHE A 225 30.26 20.25 48.35
C PHE A 225 30.60 21.34 49.36
N ARG A 226 31.90 21.56 49.57
CA ARG A 226 32.44 22.70 50.32
C ARG A 226 33.40 23.46 49.44
N SER A 227 32.92 24.49 48.76
CA SER A 227 33.75 25.36 47.91
C SER A 227 33.21 26.79 47.89
N ASN A 228 34.05 27.76 47.52
CA ASN A 228 33.65 29.16 47.40
C ASN A 228 32.72 29.44 46.20
N HIS A 229 32.59 28.50 45.27
CA HIS A 229 31.86 28.67 44.01
C HIS A 229 30.54 27.89 43.95
N VAL A 230 30.22 27.12 44.99
CA VAL A 230 29.01 26.30 45.08
C VAL A 230 28.25 26.71 46.34
N VAL A 231 26.94 26.94 46.18
CA VAL A 231 26.07 27.28 47.31
C VAL A 231 26.10 26.15 48.33
N ARG A 232 26.31 26.52 49.60
CA ARG A 232 26.42 25.57 50.70
C ARG A 232 25.03 25.21 51.22
N LEU A 233 24.79 23.91 51.38
CA LEU A 233 23.65 23.40 52.16
C LEU A 233 23.96 23.57 53.66
N ILE A 234 22.98 24.08 54.40
CA ILE A 234 23.09 24.31 55.86
C ILE A 234 22.26 23.29 56.64
N GLY A 235 21.15 22.83 56.06
CA GLY A 235 20.24 21.81 56.60
C GLY A 235 19.12 21.51 55.61
#